data_AF-A0A7Y4JT80-F1
#
_entry.id   AF-A0A7Y4JT80-F1
#
_cell.length_a   1.000
_cell.length_b   1.000
_cell.length_c   1.000
_cell.angle_alpha   90.00
_cell.angle_beta   90.00
_cell.angle_gamma   90.00
#
_symmetry.space_group_name_H-M   'P 1'
#
loop_
_entity.id
_entity.type
_entity.pdbx_description
1 polymer ?
#
loop_
_entity_poly.entity_id
_entity_poly.type
_entity_poly.pdbx_seq_one_letter_code
_entity_poly.pdbx_strand_id
1 'polypeptide(L)'
;MSPTFSPRMHRSLLAGTALLLAPMGCATSSQVGAARDEAALRTDEPPRVKPKWGLVIHGGAGVISRENLSPEREAAMRAVLTQALQAGHAVLAKGGRSLDAVTAAIRVLEDSPYFNAGKGAVFNHDGVNELDAAVMDGKTRMAGAVAGVRHIQNPIDLARLVMEKSPHVMMVGDGAEAFAQSQGMPLVDAKYFYTEERWQGLQRALEQEKAKEAPPAEQGQPSTQGLSPGQPTPPAQPPAPQQGQPATPAQPGQPSSQPQPQPQPGSSLTPGVDPITGDHKFGTVGAVALDQHGDLAAGTSTGGMTNKRFGRVGDSPIIGAGTYADERCAVSATGHGEFFIRYTVARDICARVEYQDLPLPEAASYVINDVLVKAGGEGGVIAMDRQGHVAMPFNSSGMYRGYIGEDGTPTVAIFQQP
;
A
#
# COMPACT_ATOMS: atom_id res chain seq x y z
N MET A 1 7.41 -15.72 65.05
CA MET A 1 7.36 -17.19 65.17
C MET A 1 7.59 -17.76 63.78
N SER A 2 8.84 -18.17 63.51
CA SER A 2 9.28 -18.98 62.35
C SER A 2 9.11 -20.48 62.70
N PRO A 3 9.25 -21.45 61.76
CA PRO A 3 10.57 -21.85 61.21
C PRO A 3 10.52 -22.22 59.70
N THR A 4 11.41 -21.77 58.80
CA THR A 4 12.78 -22.21 58.47
C THR A 4 13.09 -23.71 58.58
N PHE A 5 13.33 -24.37 57.43
CA PHE A 5 14.22 -25.53 57.33
C PHE A 5 14.92 -25.59 55.95
N SER A 6 16.25 -25.59 55.99
CA SER A 6 17.19 -26.06 54.96
C SER A 6 18.11 -27.05 55.68
N PRO A 7 18.71 -28.05 55.00
CA PRO A 7 20.17 -27.98 54.88
C PRO A 7 20.85 -28.66 53.67
N ARG A 8 22.03 -28.11 53.38
CA ARG A 8 23.35 -28.72 53.10
C ARG A 8 23.82 -29.07 51.67
N MET A 9 24.94 -28.41 51.39
CA MET A 9 25.96 -28.61 50.35
C MET A 9 26.66 -29.98 50.40
N HIS A 10 27.20 -30.42 49.26
CA HIS A 10 28.51 -31.09 49.17
C HIS A 10 29.31 -30.58 47.96
N ARG A 11 30.56 -30.16 48.25
CA ARG A 11 31.64 -29.88 47.30
C ARG A 11 32.33 -31.21 46.93
N SER A 12 32.86 -31.31 45.72
CA SER A 12 34.14 -31.99 45.49
C SER A 12 34.86 -31.49 44.23
N LEU A 13 36.07 -31.00 44.46
CA LEU A 13 37.13 -30.75 43.47
C LEU A 13 37.63 -32.07 42.88
N LEU A 14 38.10 -32.04 41.64
CA LEU A 14 39.28 -32.82 41.22
C LEU A 14 39.98 -32.13 40.06
N ALA A 15 41.22 -31.72 40.32
CA ALA A 15 42.20 -31.26 39.36
C ALA A 15 42.92 -32.48 38.76
N GLY A 16 43.32 -32.39 37.49
CA GLY A 16 44.13 -33.41 36.83
C GLY A 16 44.86 -32.81 35.63
N THR A 17 46.09 -32.37 35.86
CA THR A 17 47.04 -31.91 34.86
C THR A 17 47.77 -33.12 34.27
N ALA A 18 47.84 -33.25 32.94
CA ALA A 18 48.73 -34.21 32.28
C ALA A 18 49.28 -33.69 30.94
N LEU A 19 50.60 -33.47 31.00
CA LEU A 19 51.69 -33.35 30.04
C LEU A 19 51.50 -33.73 28.55
N LEU A 20 52.24 -32.95 27.74
CA LEU A 20 52.56 -33.03 26.31
C LEU A 20 52.93 -34.41 25.74
N LEU A 21 52.46 -34.68 24.51
CA LEU A 21 53.20 -35.40 23.46
C LEU A 21 52.64 -35.05 22.07
N ALA A 22 53.49 -34.50 21.21
CA ALA A 22 53.23 -34.33 19.78
C ALA A 22 53.76 -35.55 19.00
N PRO A 23 53.09 -35.93 17.91
CA PRO A 23 53.82 -36.35 16.71
C PRO A 23 53.30 -35.70 15.42
N MET A 24 54.22 -35.63 14.45
CA MET A 24 54.06 -35.12 13.09
C MET A 24 52.99 -35.85 12.26
N GLY A 25 52.25 -35.07 11.46
CA GLY A 25 52.03 -35.32 10.04
C GLY A 25 50.91 -36.30 9.63
N CYS A 26 49.77 -35.76 9.19
CA CYS A 26 49.13 -36.16 7.92
C CYS A 26 48.08 -35.12 7.52
N ALA A 27 48.24 -34.57 6.33
CA ALA A 27 47.26 -33.71 5.68
C ALA A 27 46.01 -34.53 5.35
N THR A 28 44.85 -34.12 5.85
CA THR A 28 43.56 -34.29 5.17
C THR A 28 42.62 -33.15 5.58
N SER A 29 41.92 -32.66 4.57
CA SER A 29 40.97 -31.57 4.54
C SER A 29 39.82 -31.67 5.54
N SER A 30 39.56 -30.59 6.29
CA SER A 30 38.21 -30.10 6.59
C SER A 30 38.31 -28.84 7.47
N GLN A 31 38.51 -27.68 6.84
CA GLN A 31 38.21 -26.39 7.49
C GLN A 31 36.71 -26.13 7.36
N VAL A 32 35.97 -26.42 8.43
CA VAL A 32 34.69 -25.77 8.72
C VAL A 32 35.00 -24.74 9.79
N GLY A 33 35.12 -23.48 9.40
CA GLY A 33 35.35 -22.38 10.34
C GLY A 33 35.94 -21.16 9.65
N ALA A 34 35.29 -20.00 9.88
CA ALA A 34 35.70 -18.65 9.53
C ALA A 34 35.50 -18.20 8.07
N ALA A 35 34.29 -17.70 7.78
CA ALA A 35 34.06 -16.58 6.87
C ALA A 35 32.67 -15.96 7.15
N ARG A 36 32.54 -15.32 8.33
CA ARG A 36 31.51 -14.30 8.60
C ARG A 36 32.26 -13.11 9.15
N ASP A 37 32.60 -12.20 8.25
CA ASP A 37 32.83 -10.77 8.45
C ASP A 37 33.77 -10.28 7.36
N GLU A 38 33.19 -9.68 6.33
CA GLU A 38 33.62 -8.42 5.70
C GLU A 38 32.71 -8.17 4.48
N ALA A 39 31.47 -7.76 4.77
CA ALA A 39 30.63 -7.05 3.83
C ALA A 39 30.11 -5.78 4.52
N ALA A 40 31.04 -5.01 5.08
CA ALA A 40 30.80 -3.61 5.40
C ALA A 40 31.31 -2.76 4.23
N LEU A 41 30.59 -1.68 3.95
CA LEU A 41 30.90 -0.58 3.02
C LEU A 41 30.30 -0.72 1.60
N ARG A 42 28.97 -0.64 1.53
CA ARG A 42 28.30 0.18 0.52
C ARG A 42 27.81 1.45 1.21
N THR A 43 28.65 2.48 1.24
CA THR A 43 28.31 3.80 1.79
C THR A 43 27.80 4.70 0.67
N ASP A 44 26.54 4.52 0.31
CA ASP A 44 25.69 5.54 -0.34
C ASP A 44 24.31 5.56 0.34
N GLU A 45 24.24 5.13 1.62
CA GLU A 45 23.01 5.17 2.39
C GLU A 45 22.83 6.59 2.94
N PRO A 46 21.69 7.28 2.68
CA PRO A 46 21.42 8.58 3.26
C PRO A 46 21.53 8.51 4.79
N PRO A 47 21.91 9.60 5.47
CA PRO A 47 22.12 9.58 6.92
C PRO A 47 20.90 8.97 7.61
N ARG A 48 21.15 7.96 8.46
CA ARG A 48 20.09 7.26 9.21
C ARG A 48 19.46 8.24 10.19
N VAL A 49 18.37 8.87 9.77
CA VAL A 49 17.56 9.79 10.57
C VAL A 49 17.00 9.03 11.77
N LYS A 50 17.29 9.53 12.98
CA LYS A 50 16.86 8.93 14.26
C LYS A 50 16.36 9.99 15.26
N PRO A 51 15.23 10.66 14.98
CA PRO A 51 14.64 11.62 15.89
C PRO A 51 14.17 10.96 17.19
N LYS A 52 14.19 11.71 18.28
CA LYS A 52 13.58 11.26 19.56
C LYS A 52 12.06 11.23 19.48
N TRP A 53 11.50 12.13 18.69
CA TRP A 53 10.11 12.23 18.31
C TRP A 53 10.05 12.97 16.99
N GLY A 54 9.08 12.66 16.15
CA GLY A 54 9.03 13.24 14.82
C GLY A 54 7.90 12.68 13.99
N LEU A 55 7.91 13.09 12.73
CA LEU A 55 6.86 12.79 11.78
C LEU A 55 7.50 12.52 10.42
N VAL A 56 6.99 11.51 9.72
CA VAL A 56 7.28 11.24 8.32
C VAL A 56 5.96 11.30 7.56
N ILE A 57 5.99 11.81 6.34
CA ILE A 57 4.82 11.87 5.45
C ILE A 57 5.15 11.36 4.05
N HIS A 58 4.13 10.93 3.32
CA HIS A 58 4.17 10.79 1.87
C HIS A 58 2.96 11.45 1.21
N GLY A 59 3.16 11.91 -0.04
CA GLY A 59 2.14 12.43 -0.95
C GLY A 59 1.84 11.51 -2.14
N GLY A 60 2.41 10.30 -2.14
CA GLY A 60 2.12 9.25 -3.12
C GLY A 60 3.34 8.80 -3.93
N ALA A 61 3.33 7.53 -4.32
CA ALA A 61 4.33 6.89 -5.18
C ALA A 61 3.77 6.64 -6.60
N GLY A 62 4.65 6.64 -7.60
CA GLY A 62 4.26 6.25 -8.96
C GLY A 62 5.23 6.73 -10.04
N VAL A 63 4.77 6.74 -11.29
CA VAL A 63 5.49 7.38 -12.40
C VAL A 63 5.37 8.90 -12.31
N ILE A 64 6.46 9.52 -11.87
CA ILE A 64 6.66 10.95 -11.79
C ILE A 64 7.77 11.26 -12.79
N SER A 65 7.42 11.76 -13.96
CA SER A 65 8.43 12.23 -14.92
C SER A 65 8.92 13.61 -14.51
N ARG A 66 10.24 13.77 -14.35
CA ARG A 66 10.90 15.06 -14.13
C ARG A 66 10.61 16.04 -15.27
N GLU A 67 10.51 15.54 -16.49
CA GLU A 67 10.28 16.34 -17.71
C GLU A 67 8.88 16.94 -17.74
N ASN A 68 7.90 16.26 -17.12
CA ASN A 68 6.50 16.68 -17.08
C ASN A 68 6.13 17.47 -15.82
N LEU A 69 7.08 17.71 -14.92
CA LEU A 69 6.87 18.47 -13.68
C LEU A 69 7.48 19.87 -13.83
N SER A 70 6.63 20.88 -14.08
CA SER A 70 7.06 22.28 -14.12
C SER A 70 7.68 22.71 -12.78
N PRO A 71 8.73 23.54 -12.76
CA PRO A 71 9.35 24.03 -11.52
C PRO A 71 8.37 24.65 -10.52
N GLU A 72 7.38 25.39 -11.00
CA GLU A 72 6.35 26.05 -10.18
C GLU A 72 5.47 25.02 -9.47
N ARG A 73 5.05 23.99 -10.19
CA ARG A 73 4.27 22.87 -9.65
C ARG A 73 5.09 22.08 -8.64
N GLU A 74 6.35 21.78 -8.95
CA GLU A 74 7.24 21.11 -7.99
C GLU A 74 7.37 21.93 -6.70
N ALA A 75 7.62 23.23 -6.81
CA ALA A 75 7.73 24.14 -5.68
C ALA A 75 6.44 24.18 -4.85
N ALA A 76 5.27 24.24 -5.50
CA ALA A 76 3.97 24.21 -4.82
C ALA A 76 3.74 22.90 -4.05
N MET A 77 4.03 21.74 -4.66
CA MET A 77 3.90 20.44 -3.99
C MET A 77 4.87 20.33 -2.81
N ARG A 78 6.11 20.78 -2.96
CA ARG A 78 7.10 20.84 -1.86
C ARG A 78 6.64 21.75 -0.73
N ALA A 79 6.03 22.90 -1.05
CA ALA A 79 5.49 23.80 -0.05
C ALA A 79 4.37 23.13 0.77
N VAL A 80 3.46 22.39 0.13
CA VAL A 80 2.41 21.67 0.86
C VAL A 80 2.98 20.52 1.70
N LEU A 81 3.95 19.76 1.20
CA LEU A 81 4.65 18.74 2.02
C LEU A 81 5.28 19.36 3.26
N THR A 82 5.94 20.51 3.10
CA THR A 82 6.51 21.27 4.21
C THR A 82 5.44 21.75 5.19
N GLN A 83 4.29 22.25 4.71
CA GLN A 83 3.18 22.66 5.55
C GLN A 83 2.58 21.48 6.34
N ALA A 84 2.43 20.31 5.71
CA ALA A 84 1.94 19.10 6.37
C ALA A 84 2.90 18.63 7.47
N LEU A 85 4.21 18.65 7.20
CA LEU A 85 5.24 18.38 8.21
C LEU A 85 5.15 19.36 9.39
N GLN A 86 5.06 20.66 9.09
CA GLN A 86 4.97 21.71 10.11
C GLN A 86 3.69 21.60 10.95
N ALA A 87 2.56 21.23 10.35
CA ALA A 87 1.29 21.06 11.05
C ALA A 87 1.36 19.91 12.07
N GLY A 88 1.84 18.73 11.67
CA GLY A 88 2.01 17.62 12.59
C GLY A 88 3.12 17.86 13.62
N HIS A 89 4.24 18.49 13.23
CA HIS A 89 5.30 18.89 14.16
C HIS A 89 4.79 19.87 15.22
N ALA A 90 3.95 20.85 14.85
CA ALA A 90 3.39 21.81 15.81
C ALA A 90 2.54 21.14 16.91
N VAL A 91 1.96 19.97 16.63
CA VAL A 91 1.29 19.13 17.62
C VAL A 91 2.32 18.46 18.54
N LEU A 92 3.31 17.77 17.95
CA LEU A 92 4.34 17.03 18.70
C LEU A 92 5.20 17.95 19.57
N ALA A 93 5.58 19.12 19.07
CA ALA A 93 6.40 20.11 19.78
C ALA A 93 5.71 20.65 21.05
N LYS A 94 4.37 20.58 21.12
CA LYS A 94 3.57 20.95 22.29
C LYS A 94 3.31 19.77 23.24
N GLY A 95 3.90 18.61 22.98
CA GLY A 95 3.65 17.38 23.74
C GLY A 95 2.33 16.70 23.40
N GLY A 96 1.76 16.98 22.22
CA GLY A 96 0.56 16.29 21.72
C GLY A 96 0.84 14.84 21.32
N ARG A 97 -0.21 14.04 21.15
CA ARG A 97 -0.10 12.62 20.79
C ARG A 97 0.32 12.43 19.33
N SER A 98 0.99 11.31 19.04
CA SER A 98 1.33 10.90 17.68
C SER A 98 0.11 10.81 16.76
N LEU A 99 -1.02 10.30 17.29
CA LEU A 99 -2.30 10.23 16.58
C LEU A 99 -2.82 11.61 16.12
N ASP A 100 -2.70 12.63 16.97
CA ASP A 100 -3.10 14.00 16.65
C ASP A 100 -2.20 14.59 15.56
N ALA A 101 -0.89 14.32 15.62
CA ALA A 101 0.08 14.80 14.65
C ALA A 101 -0.12 14.17 13.26
N VAL A 102 -0.37 12.86 13.19
CA VAL A 102 -0.72 12.14 11.96
C VAL A 102 -1.97 12.74 11.32
N THR A 103 -3.03 12.94 12.11
CA THR A 103 -4.30 13.50 11.63
C THR A 103 -4.10 14.93 11.09
N ALA A 104 -3.36 15.78 11.82
CA ALA A 104 -3.08 17.15 11.41
C ALA A 104 -2.29 17.23 10.10
N ALA A 105 -1.29 16.37 9.92
CA ALA A 105 -0.49 16.32 8.71
C ALA A 105 -1.32 15.86 7.49
N ILE A 106 -2.11 14.80 7.66
CA ILE A 106 -2.95 14.26 6.57
C ILE A 106 -4.04 15.26 6.18
N ARG A 107 -4.64 15.98 7.13
CA ARG A 107 -5.64 17.02 6.80
C ARG A 107 -5.09 18.08 5.83
N VAL A 108 -3.84 18.52 6.03
CA VAL A 108 -3.17 19.45 5.10
C VAL A 108 -3.02 18.84 3.70
N LEU A 109 -2.72 17.55 3.62
CA LEU A 109 -2.58 16.85 2.34
C LEU A 109 -3.94 16.61 1.65
N GLU A 110 -5.00 16.34 2.41
CA GLU A 110 -6.38 16.20 1.91
C GLU A 110 -6.98 17.53 1.44
N ASP A 111 -6.67 18.64 2.12
CA ASP A 111 -7.15 19.97 1.73
C ASP A 111 -6.41 20.53 0.49
N SER A 112 -5.35 19.85 0.05
CA SER A 112 -4.54 20.24 -1.10
C SER A 112 -5.08 19.64 -2.41
N PRO A 113 -5.20 20.43 -3.49
CA PRO A 113 -5.60 19.91 -4.80
C PRO A 113 -4.49 19.08 -5.48
N TYR A 114 -3.25 19.11 -4.98
CA TYR A 114 -2.11 18.46 -5.62
C TYR A 114 -1.99 16.96 -5.34
N PHE A 115 -2.59 16.49 -4.26
CA PHE A 115 -2.49 15.10 -3.84
C PHE A 115 -3.82 14.37 -4.02
N ASN A 116 -3.75 13.07 -4.26
CA ASN A 116 -4.94 12.26 -4.51
C ASN A 116 -5.56 11.80 -3.18
N ALA A 117 -6.08 12.76 -2.43
CA ALA A 117 -6.88 12.58 -1.24
C ALA A 117 -7.69 13.88 -1.04
N GLY A 118 -8.90 13.79 -0.49
CA GLY A 118 -9.75 14.98 -0.32
C GLY A 118 -9.88 15.80 -1.61
N LYS A 119 -9.58 17.10 -1.54
CA LYS A 119 -9.79 18.12 -2.59
C LYS A 119 -9.17 17.79 -3.95
N GLY A 120 -8.13 16.96 -4.00
CA GLY A 120 -7.43 16.55 -5.22
C GLY A 120 -7.67 15.10 -5.64
N ALA A 121 -8.70 14.44 -5.10
CA ALA A 121 -9.01 13.05 -5.37
C ALA A 121 -9.28 12.76 -6.85
N VAL A 122 -8.90 11.56 -7.28
CA VAL A 122 -9.24 11.02 -8.59
C VAL A 122 -10.72 10.64 -8.65
N PHE A 123 -11.22 10.50 -9.87
CA PHE A 123 -12.59 10.08 -10.16
C PHE A 123 -12.65 8.58 -10.45
N ASN A 124 -13.73 7.94 -10.01
CA ASN A 124 -14.11 6.62 -10.46
C ASN A 124 -14.65 6.66 -11.91
N HIS A 125 -14.99 5.50 -12.45
CA HIS A 125 -15.49 5.34 -13.82
C HIS A 125 -16.73 6.21 -14.13
N ASP A 126 -17.57 6.48 -13.14
CA ASP A 126 -18.81 7.26 -13.30
C ASP A 126 -18.61 8.76 -13.07
N GLY A 127 -17.36 9.22 -12.91
CA GLY A 127 -17.07 10.63 -12.68
C GLY A 127 -17.33 11.09 -11.24
N VAL A 128 -17.32 10.17 -10.27
CA VAL A 128 -17.55 10.45 -8.85
C VAL A 128 -16.27 10.23 -8.04
N ASN A 129 -15.96 11.14 -7.12
CA ASN A 129 -14.90 10.92 -6.14
C ASN A 129 -15.41 10.00 -5.02
N GLU A 130 -14.68 8.92 -4.75
CA GLU A 130 -14.94 8.00 -3.65
C GLU A 130 -13.66 7.90 -2.82
N LEU A 131 -13.73 8.23 -1.54
CA LEU A 131 -12.58 8.45 -0.68
C LEU A 131 -12.47 7.36 0.39
N ASP A 132 -11.23 6.98 0.67
CA ASP A 132 -10.90 5.97 1.67
C ASP A 132 -9.83 6.51 2.63
N ALA A 133 -9.92 6.19 3.92
CA ALA A 133 -8.89 6.52 4.89
C ALA A 133 -8.89 5.58 6.09
N ALA A 134 -7.73 5.44 6.74
CA ALA A 134 -7.61 4.80 8.04
C ALA A 134 -6.59 5.50 8.95
N VAL A 135 -6.76 5.30 10.25
CA VAL A 135 -5.82 5.72 11.29
C VAL A 135 -5.70 4.61 12.35
N MET A 136 -4.51 4.46 12.92
CA MET A 136 -4.23 3.46 13.95
C MET A 136 -3.31 4.02 15.05
N ASP A 137 -3.72 3.83 16.30
CA ASP A 137 -2.93 4.13 17.50
C ASP A 137 -2.08 2.91 17.87
N GLY A 138 -0.75 3.05 17.81
CA GLY A 138 0.17 1.93 18.04
C GLY A 138 0.18 1.43 19.48
N LYS A 139 -0.12 2.30 20.46
CA LYS A 139 -0.15 1.92 21.87
C LYS A 139 -1.33 1.01 22.20
N THR A 140 -2.51 1.36 21.72
CA THR A 140 -3.76 0.69 22.08
C THR A 140 -4.22 -0.31 21.03
N ARG A 141 -3.64 -0.26 19.82
CA ARG A 141 -4.12 -0.93 18.60
C ARG A 141 -5.54 -0.54 18.20
N MET A 142 -6.11 0.50 18.80
CA MET A 142 -7.36 1.08 18.35
C MET A 142 -7.15 1.62 16.94
N ALA A 143 -8.11 1.35 16.07
CA ALA A 143 -8.08 1.75 14.69
C ALA A 143 -9.46 2.23 14.23
N GLY A 144 -9.46 3.11 13.25
CA GLY A 144 -10.66 3.58 12.60
C GLY A 144 -10.43 3.70 11.10
N ALA A 145 -11.43 3.37 10.31
CA ALA A 145 -11.36 3.32 8.87
C ALA A 145 -12.69 3.67 8.22
N VAL A 146 -12.61 4.32 7.06
CA VAL A 146 -13.74 4.64 6.19
C VAL A 146 -13.40 4.28 4.76
N ALA A 147 -14.38 3.81 3.99
CA ALA A 147 -14.20 3.57 2.56
C ALA A 147 -15.43 3.98 1.75
N GLY A 148 -15.20 4.46 0.54
CA GLY A 148 -16.25 4.85 -0.40
C GLY A 148 -17.11 6.04 0.04
N VAL A 149 -16.58 6.93 0.89
CA VAL A 149 -17.29 8.17 1.27
C VAL A 149 -17.14 9.23 0.17
N ARG A 150 -18.15 10.07 -0.02
CA ARG A 150 -18.29 11.00 -1.15
C ARG A 150 -18.53 12.44 -0.73
N HIS A 151 -18.88 12.69 0.52
CA HIS A 151 -19.25 14.02 1.03
C HIS A 151 -18.48 14.42 2.29
N ILE A 152 -17.40 13.72 2.62
CA ILE A 152 -16.57 14.00 3.79
C ILE A 152 -15.32 14.74 3.34
N GLN A 153 -15.17 16.01 3.74
CA GLN A 153 -14.04 16.84 3.33
C GLN A 153 -12.70 16.19 3.66
N ASN A 154 -12.58 15.68 4.89
CA ASN A 154 -11.37 15.09 5.43
C ASN A 154 -11.65 13.65 5.90
N PRO A 155 -11.56 12.64 5.02
CA PRO A 155 -11.79 11.24 5.36
C PRO A 155 -10.99 10.74 6.57
N ILE A 156 -9.77 11.25 6.79
CA ILE A 156 -8.97 10.89 7.98
C ILE A 156 -9.66 11.27 9.29
N ASP A 157 -10.42 12.37 9.32
CA ASP A 157 -11.15 12.82 10.50
C ASP A 157 -12.35 11.91 10.78
N LEU A 158 -13.04 11.45 9.74
CA LEU A 158 -14.12 10.47 9.93
C LEU A 158 -13.58 9.11 10.34
N ALA A 159 -12.46 8.66 9.77
CA ALA A 159 -11.77 7.45 10.23
C ALA A 159 -11.44 7.54 11.72
N ARG A 160 -10.89 8.67 12.18
CA ARG A 160 -10.65 8.91 13.61
C ARG A 160 -11.93 8.94 14.44
N LEU A 161 -13.00 9.52 13.92
CA LEU A 161 -14.30 9.56 14.60
C LEU A 161 -14.90 8.15 14.76
N VAL A 162 -14.76 7.28 13.76
CA VAL A 162 -15.14 5.86 13.84
C VAL A 162 -14.39 5.19 15.00
N MET A 163 -13.08 5.40 15.11
CA MET A 163 -12.24 4.84 16.18
C MET A 163 -12.68 5.32 17.58
N GLU A 164 -12.97 6.61 17.74
CA GLU A 164 -13.16 7.23 19.06
C GLU A 164 -14.64 7.26 19.52
N LYS A 165 -15.59 7.23 18.59
CA LYS A 165 -17.03 7.44 18.85
C LYS A 165 -17.90 6.26 18.43
N SER A 166 -17.30 5.13 18.10
CA SER A 166 -18.04 3.89 17.83
C SER A 166 -17.33 2.67 18.45
N PRO A 167 -18.02 1.54 18.64
CA PRO A 167 -17.39 0.28 19.02
C PRO A 167 -16.79 -0.48 17.81
N HIS A 168 -16.66 0.16 16.65
CA HIS A 168 -16.29 -0.47 15.38
C HIS A 168 -14.96 0.07 14.84
N VAL A 169 -14.31 -0.71 13.98
CA VAL A 169 -13.07 -0.32 13.31
C VAL A 169 -13.33 0.31 11.96
N MET A 170 -14.32 -0.16 11.19
CA MET A 170 -14.52 0.26 9.80
C MET A 170 -15.99 0.51 9.49
N MET A 171 -16.27 1.60 8.78
CA MET A 171 -17.58 1.91 8.20
C MET A 171 -17.43 2.27 6.72
N VAL A 172 -18.47 2.04 5.91
CA VAL A 172 -18.38 2.26 4.44
C VAL A 172 -19.58 3.01 3.89
N GLY A 173 -19.34 3.76 2.81
CA GLY A 173 -20.36 4.44 2.00
C GLY A 173 -21.35 5.28 2.82
N ASP A 174 -22.61 5.21 2.44
CA ASP A 174 -23.70 5.98 3.04
C ASP A 174 -23.84 5.73 4.56
N GLY A 175 -23.49 4.53 5.04
CA GLY A 175 -23.50 4.21 6.47
C GLY A 175 -22.43 4.98 7.25
N ALA A 176 -21.25 5.16 6.68
CA ALA A 176 -20.20 5.98 7.27
C ALA A 176 -20.58 7.47 7.31
N GLU A 177 -21.25 7.97 6.27
CA GLU A 177 -21.71 9.37 6.22
C GLU A 177 -22.89 9.63 7.15
N ALA A 178 -23.83 8.69 7.27
CA ALA A 178 -24.91 8.76 8.25
C ALA A 178 -24.34 8.80 9.68
N PHE A 179 -23.31 7.99 9.95
CA PHE A 179 -22.58 8.07 11.21
C PHE A 179 -21.91 9.44 11.39
N ALA A 180 -21.22 9.97 10.38
CA ALA A 180 -20.61 11.30 10.42
C ALA A 180 -21.63 12.39 10.82
N GLN A 181 -22.79 12.39 10.18
CA GLN A 181 -23.89 13.30 10.48
C GLN A 181 -24.41 13.14 11.91
N SER A 182 -24.56 11.90 12.39
CA SER A 182 -24.97 11.62 13.78
C SER A 182 -24.01 12.19 14.83
N GLN A 183 -22.73 12.34 14.45
CA GLN A 183 -21.68 12.92 15.28
C GLN A 183 -21.48 14.42 15.05
N GLY A 184 -22.32 15.05 14.21
CA GLY A 184 -22.25 16.48 13.91
C GLY A 184 -21.15 16.88 12.91
N MET A 185 -20.56 15.93 12.18
CA MET A 185 -19.62 16.23 11.11
C MET A 185 -20.37 16.74 9.88
N PRO A 186 -20.03 17.93 9.35
CA PRO A 186 -20.70 18.48 8.17
C PRO A 186 -20.34 17.69 6.91
N LEU A 187 -21.31 17.55 6.02
CA LEU A 187 -21.10 17.04 4.67
C LEU A 187 -20.79 18.20 3.72
N VAL A 188 -19.90 17.98 2.77
CA VAL A 188 -19.56 18.92 1.70
C VAL A 188 -20.16 18.49 0.37
N ASP A 189 -20.42 19.47 -0.49
CA ASP A 189 -20.81 19.25 -1.88
C ASP A 189 -19.65 18.57 -2.64
N ALA A 190 -19.95 17.57 -3.46
CA ALA A 190 -18.96 16.81 -4.23
C ALA A 190 -18.06 17.70 -5.10
N LYS A 191 -18.52 18.90 -5.50
CA LYS A 191 -17.69 19.89 -6.22
C LYS A 191 -16.43 20.31 -5.45
N TYR A 192 -16.39 20.11 -4.12
CA TYR A 192 -15.22 20.39 -3.32
C TYR A 192 -14.01 19.56 -3.78
N PHE A 193 -14.23 18.29 -4.14
CA PHE A 193 -13.18 17.34 -4.56
C PHE A 193 -12.76 17.50 -6.03
N TYR A 194 -13.49 18.32 -6.78
CA TYR A 194 -13.26 18.47 -8.20
C TYR A 194 -11.99 19.28 -8.50
N THR A 195 -11.17 18.75 -9.41
CA THR A 195 -10.16 19.53 -10.11
C THR A 195 -10.20 19.21 -11.59
N GLU A 196 -9.99 20.24 -12.42
CA GLU A 196 -9.97 20.10 -13.89
C GLU A 196 -8.92 19.06 -14.33
N GLU A 197 -7.76 19.05 -13.69
CA GLU A 197 -6.68 18.10 -14.00
C GLU A 197 -7.11 16.64 -13.79
N ARG A 198 -7.74 16.34 -12.64
CA ARG A 198 -8.20 14.98 -12.32
C ARG A 198 -9.35 14.56 -13.23
N TRP A 199 -10.21 15.50 -13.60
CA TRP A 199 -11.30 15.27 -14.54
C TRP A 199 -10.78 14.90 -15.93
N GLN A 200 -9.84 15.68 -16.46
CA GLN A 200 -9.16 15.34 -17.72
C GLN A 200 -8.39 14.02 -17.62
N GLY A 201 -7.87 13.68 -16.44
CA GLY A 201 -7.29 12.36 -16.15
C GLY A 201 -8.29 11.23 -16.38
N LEU A 202 -9.51 11.36 -15.87
CA LEU A 202 -10.58 10.40 -16.14
C LEU A 202 -10.93 10.34 -17.63
N GLN A 203 -11.09 11.47 -18.30
CA GLN A 203 -11.46 11.48 -19.73
C GLN A 203 -10.44 10.69 -20.58
N ARG A 204 -9.13 10.92 -20.35
CA ARG A 204 -8.08 10.14 -21.03
C ARG A 204 -8.15 8.65 -20.71
N ALA A 205 -8.41 8.27 -19.46
CA ALA A 205 -8.52 6.87 -19.08
C ALA A 205 -9.71 6.19 -19.78
N LEU A 206 -10.87 6.85 -19.85
CA LEU A 206 -12.06 6.36 -20.56
C LEU A 206 -11.83 6.22 -22.07
N GLU A 207 -11.08 7.15 -22.68
CA GLU A 207 -10.68 7.06 -24.09
C GLU A 207 -9.75 5.87 -24.34
N GLN A 208 -8.78 5.63 -23.46
CA GLN A 208 -7.86 4.49 -23.57
C GLN A 208 -8.56 3.15 -23.37
N GLU A 209 -9.50 3.05 -22.42
CA GLU A 209 -10.32 1.85 -22.20
C GLU A 209 -11.11 1.51 -23.47
N LYS A 210 -11.82 2.49 -24.05
CA LYS A 210 -12.54 2.32 -25.33
C LYS A 210 -11.63 1.89 -26.48
N ALA A 211 -10.41 2.42 -26.55
CA ALA A 211 -9.45 2.07 -27.59
C ALA A 211 -8.95 0.61 -27.46
N LYS A 212 -8.84 0.09 -26.23
CA LYS A 212 -8.48 -1.32 -25.97
C LYS A 212 -9.63 -2.29 -26.26
N GLU A 213 -10.87 -1.85 -26.08
CA GLU A 213 -12.08 -2.63 -26.36
C GLU A 213 -12.48 -2.64 -27.84
N ALA A 214 -11.91 -1.76 -28.67
CA ALA A 214 -12.17 -1.74 -30.10
C ALA A 214 -11.65 -3.04 -30.76
N PRO A 215 -12.46 -3.72 -31.60
CA PRO A 215 -11.99 -4.89 -32.34
C PRO A 215 -10.78 -4.51 -33.20
N PRO A 216 -9.79 -5.43 -33.40
CA PRO A 216 -8.66 -5.15 -34.27
C PRO A 216 -9.19 -4.69 -35.63
N ALA A 217 -8.69 -3.56 -36.12
CA ALA A 217 -9.02 -3.09 -37.47
C ALA A 217 -8.77 -4.26 -38.43
N GLU A 218 -9.81 -4.65 -39.19
CA GLU A 218 -9.65 -5.60 -40.29
C GLU A 218 -8.49 -5.08 -41.16
N GLN A 219 -7.36 -5.77 -41.12
CA GLN A 219 -6.30 -5.57 -42.09
C GLN A 219 -6.94 -5.93 -43.43
N GLY A 220 -7.24 -4.90 -44.22
CA GLY A 220 -7.83 -5.04 -45.54
C GLY A 220 -7.06 -6.11 -46.29
N GLN A 221 -7.74 -7.22 -46.61
CA GLN A 221 -7.20 -8.23 -47.49
C GLN A 221 -6.84 -7.54 -48.82
N PRO A 222 -5.64 -7.77 -49.38
CA PRO A 222 -5.33 -7.26 -50.70
C PRO A 222 -6.32 -7.87 -51.70
N SER A 223 -6.99 -7.00 -52.43
CA SER A 223 -7.92 -7.31 -53.51
C SER A 223 -7.31 -8.35 -54.47
N THR A 224 -7.85 -9.56 -54.47
CA THR A 224 -7.58 -10.52 -55.54
C THR A 224 -8.42 -10.14 -56.75
N GLN A 225 -7.74 -9.64 -57.78
CA GLN A 225 -8.30 -9.47 -59.11
C GLN A 225 -8.64 -10.85 -59.70
N GLY A 226 -9.90 -11.00 -60.13
CA GLY A 226 -10.30 -11.65 -61.37
C GLY A 226 -10.28 -13.17 -61.45
N LEU A 227 -11.46 -13.79 -61.37
CA LEU A 227 -11.85 -14.91 -62.24
C LEU A 227 -13.35 -14.84 -62.58
N SER A 228 -13.64 -15.04 -63.87
CA SER A 228 -14.91 -14.92 -64.61
C SER A 228 -16.06 -15.87 -64.19
N PRO A 229 -17.31 -15.61 -64.63
CA PRO A 229 -18.50 -16.27 -64.12
C PRO A 229 -18.80 -17.60 -64.84
N GLY A 230 -19.22 -18.61 -64.08
CA GLY A 230 -19.90 -19.77 -64.64
C GLY A 230 -19.81 -21.02 -63.77
N GLN A 231 -20.86 -21.30 -62.98
CA GLN A 231 -21.59 -22.58 -62.98
C GLN A 231 -22.65 -22.61 -61.85
N PRO A 232 -23.79 -23.30 -62.07
CA PRO A 232 -24.96 -23.23 -61.18
C PRO A 232 -24.82 -24.10 -59.92
N THR A 233 -25.37 -23.57 -58.83
CA THR A 233 -25.48 -24.20 -57.51
C THR A 233 -26.47 -25.37 -57.53
N PRO A 234 -26.17 -26.52 -56.89
CA PRO A 234 -27.16 -27.57 -56.65
C PRO A 234 -28.12 -27.21 -55.49
N PRO A 235 -29.36 -27.71 -55.49
CA PRO A 235 -30.39 -27.29 -54.55
C PRO A 235 -30.18 -27.84 -53.13
N ALA A 236 -30.60 -27.04 -52.15
CA ALA A 236 -30.58 -27.36 -50.73
C ALA A 236 -31.46 -28.57 -50.40
N GLN A 237 -30.96 -29.46 -49.54
CA GLN A 237 -31.74 -30.53 -48.93
C GLN A 237 -32.56 -30.00 -47.75
N PRO A 238 -33.82 -30.44 -47.56
CA PRO A 238 -34.65 -30.08 -46.43
C PRO A 238 -34.24 -30.83 -45.14
N PRO A 239 -34.50 -30.27 -43.95
CA PRO A 239 -34.13 -30.92 -42.69
C PRO A 239 -35.05 -32.11 -42.39
N ALA A 240 -34.47 -33.17 -41.82
CA ALA A 240 -35.17 -34.37 -41.40
C ALA A 240 -36.07 -34.14 -40.17
N PRO A 241 -37.21 -34.85 -40.05
CA PRO A 241 -38.16 -34.66 -38.95
C PRO A 241 -37.68 -35.30 -37.63
N GLN A 242 -37.83 -34.55 -36.54
CA GLN A 242 -37.67 -35.06 -35.18
C GLN A 242 -38.78 -36.07 -34.86
N GLN A 243 -38.41 -37.29 -34.49
CA GLN A 243 -39.32 -38.25 -33.87
C GLN A 243 -39.05 -38.29 -32.37
N GLY A 244 -40.09 -37.96 -31.60
CA GLY A 244 -40.10 -38.10 -30.15
C GLY A 244 -40.20 -39.55 -29.71
N GLN A 245 -39.57 -39.86 -28.57
CA GLN A 245 -39.81 -41.07 -27.80
C GLN A 245 -39.72 -40.78 -26.29
N PRO A 246 -40.37 -41.62 -25.46
CA PRO A 246 -41.11 -41.18 -24.28
C PRO A 246 -40.29 -41.21 -22.97
N ALA A 247 -40.84 -40.52 -21.97
CA ALA A 247 -40.32 -40.48 -20.61
C ALA A 247 -40.54 -41.79 -19.84
N THR A 248 -39.51 -42.19 -19.08
CA THR A 248 -39.56 -43.24 -18.03
C THR A 248 -38.64 -42.80 -16.86
N PRO A 249 -38.82 -43.32 -15.62
CA PRO A 249 -38.84 -42.50 -14.42
C PRO A 249 -37.47 -42.43 -13.71
N ALA A 250 -37.34 -41.42 -12.88
CA ALA A 250 -36.15 -41.07 -12.10
C ALA A 250 -35.68 -42.19 -11.14
N GLN A 251 -34.38 -42.47 -11.15
CA GLN A 251 -33.64 -43.01 -10.01
C GLN A 251 -32.62 -41.99 -9.50
N PRO A 252 -32.38 -41.91 -8.17
CA PRO A 252 -31.53 -40.87 -7.58
C PRO A 252 -30.07 -41.31 -7.49
N GLY A 253 -29.17 -40.39 -7.82
CA GLY A 253 -27.77 -40.43 -7.37
C GLY A 253 -26.73 -40.58 -8.49
N GLN A 254 -26.21 -39.45 -8.97
CA GLN A 254 -24.78 -39.20 -9.22
C GLN A 254 -24.61 -37.71 -9.63
N PRO A 255 -23.68 -36.95 -9.02
CA PRO A 255 -23.42 -35.58 -9.46
C PRO A 255 -22.73 -35.60 -10.83
N SER A 256 -23.37 -34.94 -11.79
CA SER A 256 -22.87 -34.75 -13.14
C SER A 256 -21.57 -33.94 -13.12
N SER A 257 -20.48 -34.56 -13.57
CA SER A 257 -19.23 -33.90 -13.92
C SER A 257 -19.45 -32.99 -15.14
N GLN A 258 -19.70 -31.71 -14.90
CA GLN A 258 -19.50 -30.70 -15.94
C GLN A 258 -17.99 -30.57 -16.20
N PRO A 259 -17.54 -30.45 -17.46
CA PRO A 259 -16.17 -30.06 -17.74
C PRO A 259 -15.91 -28.72 -17.05
N GLN A 260 -14.96 -28.68 -16.11
CA GLN A 260 -14.48 -27.42 -15.56
C GLN A 260 -14.00 -26.55 -16.73
N PRO A 261 -14.37 -25.26 -16.79
CA PRO A 261 -13.76 -24.34 -17.72
C PRO A 261 -12.24 -24.38 -17.48
N GLN A 262 -11.48 -24.70 -18.53
CA GLN A 262 -10.03 -24.57 -18.46
C GLN A 262 -9.71 -23.12 -18.05
N PRO A 263 -8.78 -22.90 -17.09
CA PRO A 263 -8.38 -21.55 -16.74
C PRO A 263 -7.88 -20.85 -18.00
N GLN A 264 -8.53 -19.75 -18.36
CA GLN A 264 -8.06 -18.89 -19.43
C GLN A 264 -6.63 -18.44 -19.09
N PRO A 265 -5.69 -18.46 -20.05
CA PRO A 265 -4.34 -17.98 -19.80
C PRO A 265 -4.42 -16.53 -19.31
N GLY A 266 -3.70 -16.26 -18.22
CA GLY A 266 -3.86 -15.09 -17.36
C GLY A 266 -3.96 -13.76 -18.10
N SER A 267 -4.74 -12.85 -17.52
CA SER A 267 -4.69 -11.43 -17.86
C SER A 267 -3.23 -11.00 -17.92
N SER A 268 -2.78 -10.57 -19.09
CA SER A 268 -1.47 -10.00 -19.33
C SER A 268 -1.39 -8.63 -18.63
N LEU A 269 -1.34 -8.65 -17.30
CA LEU A 269 -1.09 -7.45 -16.50
C LEU A 269 0.39 -7.14 -16.65
N THR A 270 0.71 -6.05 -17.36
CA THR A 270 2.05 -5.48 -17.32
C THR A 270 2.35 -5.06 -15.88
N PRO A 271 3.44 -5.56 -15.25
CA PRO A 271 3.81 -5.17 -13.90
C PRO A 271 3.93 -3.65 -13.75
N GLY A 272 3.42 -3.10 -12.64
CA GLY A 272 3.46 -1.67 -12.33
C GLY A 272 2.41 -0.80 -13.05
N VAL A 273 1.70 -1.32 -14.06
CA VAL A 273 0.67 -0.57 -14.79
C VAL A 273 -0.68 -0.78 -14.12
N ASP A 274 -1.42 0.29 -13.83
CA ASP A 274 -2.84 0.18 -13.47
C ASP A 274 -3.60 -0.45 -14.66
N PRO A 275 -4.22 -1.63 -14.49
CA PRO A 275 -4.88 -2.33 -15.60
C PRO A 275 -6.05 -1.55 -16.20
N ILE A 276 -6.63 -0.65 -15.42
CA ILE A 276 -7.80 0.14 -15.79
C ILE A 276 -7.37 1.39 -16.57
N THR A 277 -6.32 2.08 -16.12
CA THR A 277 -5.92 3.38 -16.71
C THR A 277 -4.71 3.34 -17.61
N GLY A 278 -3.89 2.27 -17.56
CA GLY A 278 -2.59 2.28 -18.23
C GLY A 278 -1.56 3.24 -17.59
N ASP A 279 -1.96 4.01 -16.57
CA ASP A 279 -1.11 4.96 -15.86
C ASP A 279 -0.46 4.28 -14.64
N HIS A 280 0.70 4.78 -14.23
CA HIS A 280 1.40 4.32 -13.02
C HIS A 280 1.22 5.34 -11.86
N LYS A 281 0.09 6.05 -11.79
CA LYS A 281 -0.08 7.18 -10.86
C LYS A 281 -0.89 6.76 -9.64
N PHE A 282 -0.21 6.27 -8.61
CA PHE A 282 -0.83 5.86 -7.34
C PHE A 282 -0.71 6.97 -6.28
N GLY A 283 -1.47 8.05 -6.46
CA GLY A 283 -1.48 9.10 -5.45
C GLY A 283 -2.19 8.61 -4.19
N THR A 284 -1.48 8.40 -3.09
CA THR A 284 -2.06 8.18 -1.76
C THR A 284 -1.25 9.01 -0.79
N VAL A 285 -1.90 9.63 0.18
CA VAL A 285 -1.22 10.44 1.20
C VAL A 285 -1.19 9.68 2.52
N GLY A 286 -0.20 9.98 3.35
CA GLY A 286 -0.11 9.33 4.64
C GLY A 286 0.98 9.89 5.53
N ALA A 287 0.89 9.52 6.80
CA ALA A 287 1.80 9.98 7.84
C ALA A 287 2.04 8.89 8.89
N VAL A 288 3.25 8.88 9.45
CA VAL A 288 3.61 8.13 10.65
C VAL A 288 4.31 9.06 11.63
N ALA A 289 4.01 8.93 12.92
CA ALA A 289 4.57 9.78 13.96
C ALA A 289 5.02 8.99 15.19
N LEU A 290 6.09 9.46 15.82
CA LEU A 290 6.54 9.09 17.15
C LEU A 290 6.43 10.32 18.03
N ASP A 291 5.71 10.24 19.14
CA ASP A 291 5.58 11.36 20.07
C ASP A 291 6.58 11.33 21.24
N GLN A 292 6.54 12.37 22.07
CA GLN A 292 7.44 12.52 23.22
C GLN A 292 7.23 11.46 24.31
N HIS A 293 6.11 10.73 24.28
CA HIS A 293 5.83 9.60 25.18
C HIS A 293 6.35 8.27 24.62
N GLY A 294 6.90 8.29 23.40
CA GLY A 294 7.34 7.13 22.66
C GLY A 294 6.21 6.37 21.99
N ASP A 295 5.01 6.94 21.90
CA ASP A 295 3.86 6.28 21.28
C ASP A 295 3.85 6.54 19.77
N LEU A 296 3.55 5.49 19.00
CA LEU A 296 3.52 5.51 17.54
C LEU A 296 2.09 5.61 17.01
N ALA A 297 1.91 6.25 15.86
CA ALA A 297 0.66 6.22 15.11
C ALA A 297 0.90 6.22 13.60
N ALA A 298 -0.06 5.69 12.86
CA ALA A 298 -0.06 5.71 11.39
C ALA A 298 -1.44 6.17 10.88
N GLY A 299 -1.44 6.80 9.71
CA GLY A 299 -2.66 7.12 8.99
C GLY A 299 -2.41 7.24 7.49
N THR A 300 -3.43 6.91 6.70
CA THR A 300 -3.37 6.89 5.23
C THR A 300 -4.71 7.34 4.67
N SER A 301 -4.72 8.13 3.59
CA SER A 301 -5.93 8.64 2.93
C SER A 301 -5.75 8.67 1.41
N THR A 302 -6.80 8.38 0.65
CA THR A 302 -6.75 8.29 -0.82
C THR A 302 -8.09 8.57 -1.50
N GLY A 303 -8.03 9.03 -2.75
CA GLY A 303 -9.14 8.95 -3.71
C GLY A 303 -9.22 7.61 -4.46
N GLY A 304 -8.24 6.71 -4.26
CA GLY A 304 -8.12 5.45 -4.98
C GLY A 304 -7.41 5.61 -6.33
N MET A 305 -7.87 4.87 -7.35
CA MET A 305 -7.29 4.90 -8.70
C MET A 305 -8.23 5.66 -9.66
N THR A 306 -7.64 6.41 -10.60
CA THR A 306 -8.41 7.02 -11.69
C THR A 306 -9.17 5.92 -12.42
N ASN A 307 -10.40 6.21 -12.86
CA ASN A 307 -11.27 5.26 -13.57
C ASN A 307 -11.58 3.97 -12.79
N LYS A 308 -11.32 3.90 -11.47
CA LYS A 308 -11.68 2.72 -10.67
C LYS A 308 -13.17 2.38 -10.85
N ARG A 309 -13.51 1.09 -10.81
CA ARG A 309 -14.92 0.68 -10.69
C ARG A 309 -15.52 1.28 -9.42
N PHE A 310 -16.78 1.71 -9.48
CA PHE A 310 -17.52 2.22 -8.34
C PHE A 310 -17.46 1.21 -7.18
N GLY A 311 -17.26 1.70 -5.96
CA GLY A 311 -17.14 0.85 -4.77
C GLY A 311 -15.85 0.03 -4.67
N ARG A 312 -14.89 0.18 -5.59
CA ARG A 312 -13.54 -0.40 -5.42
C ARG A 312 -12.87 0.23 -4.21
N VAL A 313 -12.40 -0.62 -3.30
CA VAL A 313 -11.64 -0.25 -2.10
C VAL A 313 -10.18 -0.65 -2.25
N GLY A 314 -9.26 0.30 -2.00
CA GLY A 314 -7.82 0.07 -2.02
C GLY A 314 -7.24 -0.41 -0.69
N ASP A 315 -5.92 -0.33 -0.55
CA ASP A 315 -5.17 -0.72 0.66
C ASP A 315 -5.31 0.28 1.81
N SER A 316 -5.49 1.57 1.49
CA SER A 316 -5.44 2.66 2.47
C SER A 316 -6.39 2.50 3.68
N PRO A 317 -7.66 2.08 3.54
CA PRO A 317 -8.54 1.90 4.70
C PRO A 317 -8.39 0.52 5.36
N ILE A 318 -7.55 -0.37 4.82
CA ILE A 318 -7.41 -1.74 5.29
C ILE A 318 -6.24 -1.84 6.27
N ILE A 319 -6.57 -2.00 7.55
CA ILE A 319 -5.58 -2.14 8.62
C ILE A 319 -4.67 -3.36 8.35
N GLY A 320 -3.37 -3.12 8.31
CA GLY A 320 -2.35 -4.11 7.97
C GLY A 320 -1.98 -4.18 6.49
N ALA A 321 -2.72 -3.51 5.59
CA ALA A 321 -2.33 -3.36 4.19
C ALA A 321 -1.70 -1.99 3.95
N GLY A 322 -2.51 -0.92 3.98
CA GLY A 322 -2.07 0.45 3.75
C GLY A 322 -1.69 1.21 5.02
N THR A 323 -2.35 0.91 6.14
CA THR A 323 -2.12 1.57 7.44
C THR A 323 -1.89 0.53 8.52
N TYR A 324 -0.82 0.67 9.30
CA TYR A 324 -0.62 -0.17 10.49
C TYR A 324 0.25 0.55 11.52
N ALA A 325 -0.08 0.39 12.80
CA ALA A 325 0.78 0.81 13.90
C ALA A 325 0.65 -0.15 15.09
N ASP A 326 1.76 -0.43 15.74
CA ASP A 326 1.82 -1.02 17.07
C ASP A 326 2.91 -0.35 17.92
N GLU A 327 3.23 -0.90 19.09
CA GLU A 327 4.24 -0.34 19.99
C GLU A 327 5.67 -0.37 19.41
N ARG A 328 5.92 -1.15 18.35
CA ARG A 328 7.26 -1.33 17.76
C ARG A 328 7.44 -0.50 16.50
N CYS A 329 6.43 -0.43 15.64
CA CYS A 329 6.52 0.24 14.34
C CYS A 329 5.17 0.81 13.86
N ALA A 330 5.27 1.87 13.07
CA ALA A 330 4.17 2.46 12.32
C ALA A 330 4.52 2.51 10.83
N VAL A 331 3.56 2.19 9.97
CA VAL A 331 3.72 2.13 8.52
C VAL A 331 2.50 2.76 7.84
N SER A 332 2.76 3.62 6.85
CA SER A 332 1.77 4.11 5.89
C SER A 332 2.24 3.84 4.47
N ALA A 333 1.35 3.36 3.61
CA ALA A 333 1.67 2.87 2.29
C ALA A 333 1.05 3.68 1.14
N THR A 334 1.65 3.53 -0.04
CA THR A 334 1.15 4.09 -1.29
C THR A 334 1.59 3.23 -2.47
N GLY A 335 0.68 2.91 -3.39
CA GLY A 335 0.99 2.08 -4.56
C GLY A 335 -0.23 1.41 -5.14
N HIS A 336 0.01 0.29 -5.83
CA HIS A 336 -1.04 -0.54 -6.41
C HIS A 336 -1.78 -1.32 -5.31
N GLY A 337 -2.88 -0.76 -4.81
CA GLY A 337 -3.59 -1.24 -3.62
C GLY A 337 -3.91 -2.74 -3.58
N GLU A 338 -4.23 -3.36 -4.71
CA GLU A 338 -4.50 -4.79 -4.82
C GLU A 338 -3.30 -5.65 -4.36
N PHE A 339 -2.07 -5.25 -4.67
CA PHE A 339 -0.87 -5.93 -4.19
C PHE A 339 -0.64 -5.66 -2.70
N PHE A 340 -0.84 -4.42 -2.25
CA PHE A 340 -0.64 -4.06 -0.85
C PHE A 340 -1.61 -4.79 0.08
N ILE A 341 -2.85 -5.04 -0.37
CA ILE A 341 -3.82 -5.90 0.31
C ILE A 341 -3.36 -7.35 0.32
N ARG A 342 -3.08 -7.93 -0.86
CA ARG A 342 -2.74 -9.36 -1.01
C ARG A 342 -1.48 -9.78 -0.25
N TYR A 343 -0.54 -8.86 -0.08
CA TYR A 343 0.72 -9.07 0.62
C TYR A 343 0.75 -8.46 2.03
N THR A 344 -0.35 -7.85 2.48
CA THR A 344 -0.47 -7.24 3.82
C THR A 344 0.74 -6.37 4.18
N VAL A 345 1.14 -5.49 3.24
CA VAL A 345 2.48 -4.88 3.22
C VAL A 345 2.83 -4.18 4.53
N ALA A 346 1.95 -3.33 5.06
CA ALA A 346 2.20 -2.62 6.31
C ALA A 346 2.39 -3.59 7.50
N ARG A 347 1.55 -4.63 7.59
CA ARG A 347 1.67 -5.64 8.64
C ARG A 347 2.91 -6.52 8.48
N ASP A 348 3.28 -6.92 7.26
CA ASP A 348 4.44 -7.79 7.00
C ASP A 348 5.74 -7.10 7.42
N ILE A 349 5.89 -5.81 7.12
CA ILE A 349 7.03 -5.01 7.58
C ILE A 349 7.10 -5.04 9.10
N CYS A 350 5.98 -4.73 9.77
CA CYS A 350 5.93 -4.73 11.23
C CYS A 350 6.11 -6.12 11.85
N ALA A 351 5.66 -7.18 11.17
CA ALA A 351 5.82 -8.57 11.61
C ALA A 351 7.29 -9.00 11.57
N ARG A 352 8.05 -8.52 10.59
CA ARG A 352 9.49 -8.76 10.50
C ARG A 352 10.26 -8.07 11.62
N VAL A 353 9.92 -6.81 11.91
CA VAL A 353 10.48 -6.08 13.06
C VAL A 353 10.12 -6.80 14.36
N GLU A 354 8.88 -7.26 14.51
CA GLU A 354 8.38 -7.91 15.72
C GLU A 354 8.92 -9.33 15.94
N TYR A 355 8.91 -10.18 14.92
CA TYR A 355 9.16 -11.62 15.07
C TYR A 355 10.60 -12.02 14.74
N GLN A 356 11.34 -11.18 14.01
CA GLN A 356 12.71 -11.49 13.57
C GLN A 356 13.73 -10.47 14.09
N ASP A 357 13.29 -9.47 14.86
CA ASP A 357 14.12 -8.36 15.32
C ASP A 357 14.88 -7.66 14.18
N LEU A 358 14.32 -7.68 12.96
CA LEU A 358 14.93 -7.03 11.81
C LEU A 358 14.87 -5.51 11.97
N PRO A 359 15.98 -4.78 11.69
CA PRO A 359 15.95 -3.32 11.65
C PRO A 359 14.86 -2.82 10.70
N LEU A 360 14.08 -1.82 11.13
CA LEU A 360 12.94 -1.33 10.34
C LEU A 360 13.30 -0.95 8.89
N PRO A 361 14.41 -0.22 8.62
CA PRO A 361 14.80 0.08 7.24
C PRO A 361 15.06 -1.17 6.38
N GLU A 362 15.64 -2.22 6.96
CA GLU A 362 15.91 -3.48 6.28
C GLU A 362 14.61 -4.24 6.00
N ALA A 363 13.72 -4.33 6.99
CA ALA A 363 12.41 -4.95 6.83
C ALA A 363 11.57 -4.25 5.75
N ALA A 364 11.49 -2.92 5.81
CA ALA A 364 10.75 -2.12 4.84
C ALA A 364 11.34 -2.24 3.43
N SER A 365 12.66 -2.15 3.29
CA SER A 365 13.33 -2.29 1.98
C SER A 365 13.12 -3.68 1.39
N TYR A 366 13.21 -4.73 2.20
CA TYR A 366 12.96 -6.10 1.74
C TYR A 366 11.54 -6.28 1.19
N VAL A 367 10.52 -5.80 1.91
CA VAL A 367 9.13 -5.94 1.47
C VAL A 367 8.87 -5.15 0.18
N ILE A 368 9.35 -3.91 0.08
CA ILE A 368 9.10 -3.06 -1.09
C ILE A 368 9.93 -3.47 -2.31
N ASN A 369 11.23 -3.69 -2.14
CA ASN A 369 12.16 -3.85 -3.25
C ASN A 369 12.39 -5.32 -3.65
N ASP A 370 11.96 -6.28 -2.82
CA ASP A 370 12.07 -7.70 -3.16
C ASP A 370 10.70 -8.36 -3.28
N VAL A 371 9.93 -8.42 -2.18
CA VAL A 371 8.64 -9.13 -2.14
C VAL A 371 7.65 -8.56 -3.15
N LEU A 372 7.40 -7.25 -3.12
CA LEU A 372 6.45 -6.60 -4.03
C LEU A 372 6.93 -6.61 -5.48
N VAL A 373 8.22 -6.37 -5.73
CA VAL A 373 8.78 -6.41 -7.10
C VAL A 373 8.59 -7.80 -7.72
N LYS A 374 8.90 -8.88 -6.97
CA LYS A 374 8.67 -10.26 -7.42
C LYS A 374 7.20 -10.56 -7.69
N ALA A 375 6.30 -9.90 -6.96
CA ALA A 375 4.85 -10.02 -7.18
C ALA A 375 4.36 -9.23 -8.41
N GLY A 376 5.16 -8.28 -8.93
CA GLY A 376 4.75 -7.33 -9.96
C GLY A 376 4.05 -6.08 -9.43
N GLY A 377 4.11 -5.85 -8.11
CA GLY A 377 3.54 -4.68 -7.44
C GLY A 377 4.52 -3.49 -7.43
N GLU A 378 3.97 -2.29 -7.65
CA GLU A 378 4.71 -1.03 -7.61
C GLU A 378 4.16 -0.13 -6.49
N GLY A 379 5.04 0.59 -5.79
CA GLY A 379 4.68 1.54 -4.73
C GLY A 379 5.83 1.85 -3.77
N GLY A 380 5.47 2.29 -2.56
CA GLY A 380 6.39 2.57 -1.47
C GLY A 380 5.68 2.69 -0.13
N VAL A 381 6.47 2.85 0.92
CA VAL A 381 5.98 3.11 2.28
C VAL A 381 6.82 4.18 2.94
N ILE A 382 6.23 4.82 3.95
CA ILE A 382 6.98 5.45 5.04
C ILE A 382 6.80 4.59 6.28
N ALA A 383 7.84 4.51 7.10
CA ALA A 383 7.79 3.81 8.37
C ALA A 383 8.66 4.47 9.44
N MET A 384 8.26 4.29 10.69
CA MET A 384 9.01 4.74 11.87
C MET A 384 8.92 3.70 12.99
N ASP A 385 10.02 3.45 13.70
CA ASP A 385 10.04 2.58 14.89
C ASP A 385 10.12 3.38 16.20
N ARG A 386 9.95 2.67 17.33
CA ARG A 386 9.97 3.29 18.67
C ARG A 386 11.34 3.85 19.06
N GLN A 387 12.39 3.49 18.34
CA GLN A 387 13.73 4.04 18.51
C GLN A 387 13.96 5.28 17.63
N GLY A 388 12.98 5.65 16.81
CA GLY A 388 13.03 6.78 15.91
C GLY A 388 13.67 6.49 14.55
N HIS A 389 14.03 5.23 14.24
CA HIS A 389 14.55 4.94 12.90
C HIS A 389 13.45 5.16 11.86
N VAL A 390 13.81 5.86 10.78
CA VAL A 390 12.91 6.16 9.66
C VAL A 390 13.27 5.32 8.45
N ALA A 391 12.25 4.81 7.76
CA ALA A 391 12.39 4.17 6.46
C ALA A 391 11.42 4.80 5.45
N MET A 392 11.88 5.04 4.22
CA MET A 392 11.03 5.53 3.12
C MET A 392 11.30 4.80 1.78
N PRO A 393 11.32 3.46 1.72
CA PRO A 393 11.59 2.74 0.49
C PRO A 393 10.42 2.85 -0.50
N PHE A 394 10.76 2.92 -1.79
CA PHE A 394 9.84 2.88 -2.91
C PHE A 394 10.52 2.23 -4.12
N ASN A 395 9.76 1.46 -4.90
CA ASN A 395 10.22 0.79 -6.12
C ASN A 395 9.64 1.44 -7.40
N SER A 396 8.85 2.50 -7.26
CA SER A 396 8.38 3.38 -8.32
C SER A 396 9.46 4.37 -8.78
N SER A 397 9.20 5.13 -9.85
CA SER A 397 10.15 6.18 -10.32
C SER A 397 10.34 7.34 -9.33
N GLY A 398 9.38 7.55 -8.43
CA GLY A 398 9.44 8.57 -7.40
C GLY A 398 8.34 8.40 -6.35
N MET A 399 8.55 9.06 -5.22
CA MET A 399 7.61 9.15 -4.10
C MET A 399 7.75 10.50 -3.42
N TYR A 400 6.68 11.30 -3.45
CA TYR A 400 6.60 12.54 -2.67
C TYR A 400 6.68 12.16 -1.19
N ARG A 401 7.70 12.65 -0.48
CA ARG A 401 7.95 12.28 0.91
C ARG A 401 8.65 13.38 1.67
N GLY A 402 8.57 13.32 2.99
CA GLY A 402 9.36 14.19 3.85
C GLY A 402 9.37 13.74 5.29
N TYR A 403 10.29 14.31 6.06
CA TYR A 403 10.39 14.09 7.49
C TYR A 403 10.67 15.41 8.22
N ILE A 404 10.30 15.44 9.50
CA ILE A 404 10.64 16.51 10.43
C ILE A 404 10.87 15.88 11.81
N GLY A 405 12.03 16.14 12.41
CA GLY A 405 12.40 15.63 13.74
C GLY A 405 12.23 16.71 14.82
N GLU A 406 12.83 16.47 15.99
CA GLU A 406 12.80 17.41 17.12
C GLU A 406 13.49 18.76 16.85
N ASP A 407 14.29 18.84 15.79
CA ASP A 407 14.97 20.06 15.35
C ASP A 407 14.04 21.05 14.63
N GLY A 408 12.82 20.62 14.31
CA GLY A 408 11.82 21.42 13.59
C GLY A 408 12.21 21.77 12.15
N THR A 409 13.20 21.09 11.55
CA THR A 409 13.66 21.37 10.19
C THR A 409 13.03 20.39 9.20
N PRO A 410 12.05 20.80 8.38
CA PRO A 410 11.42 19.91 7.41
C PRO A 410 12.37 19.59 6.25
N THR A 411 12.47 18.30 5.92
CA THR A 411 13.16 17.82 4.72
C THR A 411 12.16 17.15 3.80
N VAL A 412 12.15 17.53 2.51
CA VAL A 412 11.23 16.96 1.50
C VAL A 412 11.97 16.46 0.26
N ALA A 413 11.55 15.33 -0.26
CA ALA A 413 12.13 14.67 -1.44
C ALA A 413 11.04 14.06 -2.34
N ILE A 414 11.37 13.85 -3.61
CA ILE A 414 10.45 13.26 -4.61
C ILE A 414 11.14 12.07 -5.28
N PHE A 415 12.30 12.32 -5.87
CA PHE A 415 13.06 11.30 -6.58
C PHE A 415 14.08 10.60 -5.67
N GLN A 416 14.73 9.55 -6.20
CA GLN A 416 15.97 9.04 -5.62
C GLN A 416 17.06 10.12 -5.70
N GLN A 417 17.95 10.16 -4.71
CA GLN A 417 19.16 10.97 -4.81
C GLN A 417 20.07 10.33 -5.87
N PRO A 418 20.72 11.12 -6.74
CA PRO A 418 21.55 10.61 -7.82
C PRO A 418 22.76 9.82 -7.33
#